data_AF-A0A816WFZ9-F1
#
_entry.id   AF-A0A816WFZ9-F1
#
_cell.length_a   1.000
_cell.length_b   1.000
_cell.length_c   1.000
_cell.angle_alpha   90.00
_cell.angle_beta   90.00
_cell.angle_gamma   90.00
#
_symmetry.space_group_name_H-M   'P 1'
#
loop_
_entity.id
_entity.type
_entity.pdbx_description
1 polymer ?
#
loop_
_entity_poly.entity_id
_entity_poly.type
_entity_poly.pdbx_seq_one_letter_code
_entity_poly.pdbx_strand_id
1 'polypeptide(L)'
;MSCRPKRDDQRQSVSSDDGFIGGPSNKHDSIEFPVSNRDLIDADMYRVVRYVIASRKYNEVDLSGNKITQLGAQILAEAIRKNKTLTHLYLVNNRVGDIGVSHLADALEKNTTLTSLKLGGNEIEQKGGEYLANVLRKNSTLTTLHLQSNQLEDPGAIELGNALKINNTLASLSLVNNGVEAAGAQALAEGLKEHLTLFELDLWNNKIGDDGAMHLATALKSNRTLRYLYLGKNQIGDNGVEYLAEALKENTALTHLYLRKNKITVIGAKHLGDALQQNEMLAQLYLFGNQIGDEGVQHLAMGLKKNQHLVVLDVGCNKLNDKGIGSLISIFENDSVLSTLDIQFNQIGEKNQAKLIRLIQFHPNLKIYW
;
A
#
# COMPACT_ATOMS: atom_id res chain seq x y z
N MET A 1 5.17 24.56 14.60
CA MET A 1 5.47 24.03 13.25
C MET A 1 4.25 23.26 12.77
N SER A 2 3.61 23.66 11.66
CA SER A 2 2.50 22.86 11.12
C SER A 2 3.08 21.55 10.57
N CYS A 3 2.44 20.41 10.84
CA CYS A 3 2.75 19.18 10.14
C CYS A 3 2.48 19.37 8.64
N ARG A 4 3.50 19.79 7.89
CA ARG A 4 3.39 19.87 6.43
C ARG A 4 3.51 18.44 5.91
N PRO A 5 2.67 18.05 4.94
CA PRO A 5 2.83 16.74 4.30
C PRO A 5 4.25 16.63 3.73
N LYS A 6 4.91 15.48 3.90
CA LYS A 6 6.16 15.20 3.15
C LYS A 6 5.83 15.23 1.66
N ARG A 7 6.81 15.49 0.77
CA ARG A 7 6.58 15.41 -0.69
C ARG A 7 5.95 14.07 -1.12
N ASP A 8 6.20 13.01 -0.34
CA ASP A 8 5.62 11.67 -0.54
C ASP A 8 4.11 11.62 -0.28
N ASP A 9 3.56 12.50 0.57
CA ASP A 9 2.12 12.61 0.81
C ASP A 9 1.36 13.28 -0.35
N GLN A 10 2.05 14.02 -1.23
CA GLN A 10 1.44 14.66 -2.40
C GLN A 10 1.68 13.86 -3.70
N ARG A 11 2.68 12.97 -3.73
CA ARG A 11 2.94 12.08 -4.88
C ARG A 11 2.04 10.85 -4.91
N GLN A 12 1.53 10.38 -3.78
CA GLN A 12 0.66 9.20 -3.76
C GLN A 12 -0.75 9.41 -4.37
N SER A 13 -1.11 10.64 -4.77
CA SER A 13 -2.32 10.90 -5.55
C SER A 13 -2.08 11.03 -7.06
N VAL A 14 -0.83 11.17 -7.52
CA VAL A 14 -0.42 11.11 -8.95
C VAL A 14 1.07 10.75 -9.00
N SER A 15 1.42 9.56 -9.51
CA SER A 15 2.75 8.89 -9.55
C SER A 15 3.09 8.00 -8.33
N SER A 16 2.77 6.71 -8.46
CA SER A 16 3.31 5.64 -7.62
C SER A 16 4.66 5.13 -8.16
N ASP A 17 5.60 6.06 -8.34
CA ASP A 17 7.03 5.78 -8.49
C ASP A 17 7.76 6.68 -7.50
N ASP A 18 7.96 6.21 -6.27
CA ASP A 18 9.07 6.59 -5.37
C ASP A 18 8.86 5.85 -4.03
N GLY A 19 9.68 4.81 -3.79
CA GLY A 19 9.64 3.99 -2.57
C GLY A 19 9.87 2.49 -2.76
N PHE A 20 10.47 2.07 -3.87
CA PHE A 20 10.87 0.69 -4.12
C PHE A 20 12.13 0.36 -3.30
N ILE A 21 11.97 -0.26 -2.13
CA ILE A 21 13.08 -0.98 -1.48
C ILE A 21 13.02 -2.42 -2.03
N GLY A 22 13.99 -2.75 -2.87
CA GLY A 22 13.95 -3.89 -3.77
C GLY A 22 13.76 -5.26 -3.10
N GLY A 23 12.65 -5.92 -3.46
CA GLY A 23 12.65 -7.34 -3.81
C GLY A 23 13.15 -7.51 -5.26
N PRO A 24 13.54 -8.72 -5.69
CA PRO A 24 14.35 -8.92 -6.89
C PRO A 24 13.70 -8.28 -8.12
N SER A 25 14.24 -7.13 -8.51
CA SER A 25 13.92 -6.49 -9.77
C SER A 25 14.47 -7.36 -10.88
N ASN A 26 13.63 -8.21 -11.46
CA ASN A 26 13.86 -8.64 -12.82
C ASN A 26 13.76 -7.38 -13.68
N LYS A 27 14.90 -6.72 -13.92
CA LYS A 27 15.07 -5.81 -15.06
C LYS A 27 14.87 -6.64 -16.32
N HIS A 28 13.61 -6.85 -16.70
CA HIS A 28 13.28 -7.24 -18.05
C HIS A 28 13.47 -6.01 -18.93
N ASP A 29 14.10 -6.21 -20.07
CA ASP A 29 14.22 -5.23 -21.15
C ASP A 29 12.83 -4.84 -21.67
N SER A 30 12.05 -4.08 -20.90
CA SER A 30 10.78 -3.51 -21.34
C SER A 30 11.09 -2.31 -22.22
N ILE A 31 10.82 -2.46 -23.52
CA ILE A 31 10.73 -1.31 -24.40
C ILE A 31 9.39 -0.65 -24.05
N GLU A 32 9.42 0.61 -23.64
CA GLU A 32 8.25 1.44 -23.38
C GLU A 32 7.92 2.29 -24.62
N PHE A 33 6.62 2.48 -24.92
CA PHE A 33 6.19 3.45 -25.93
C PHE A 33 5.60 4.69 -25.24
N PRO A 34 6.17 5.89 -25.41
CA PRO A 34 5.84 7.04 -24.57
C PRO A 34 4.54 7.74 -25.02
N VAL A 35 3.39 7.18 -24.64
CA VAL A 35 2.04 7.69 -24.94
C VAL A 35 1.27 8.21 -23.73
N SER A 36 1.88 8.24 -22.54
CA SER A 36 1.29 8.85 -21.36
C SER A 36 1.25 10.38 -21.45
N ASN A 37 0.21 11.00 -20.89
CA ASN A 37 0.01 12.45 -20.82
C ASN A 37 0.06 13.16 -22.20
N ARG A 38 -0.61 12.59 -23.21
CA ARG A 38 -0.61 13.10 -24.59
C ARG A 38 -1.96 13.59 -25.07
N ASP A 39 -2.93 13.75 -24.17
CA ASP A 39 -4.32 14.11 -24.49
C ASP A 39 -4.99 13.14 -25.49
N LEU A 40 -4.56 11.86 -25.52
CA LEU A 40 -5.12 10.87 -26.44
C LEU A 40 -6.60 10.63 -26.15
N ILE A 41 -7.39 10.49 -27.21
CA ILE A 41 -8.82 10.16 -27.15
C ILE A 41 -9.08 8.77 -27.71
N ASP A 42 -10.32 8.29 -27.63
CA ASP A 42 -10.71 6.96 -28.12
C ASP A 42 -10.34 6.71 -29.58
N ALA A 43 -10.45 7.74 -30.43
CA ALA A 43 -10.09 7.63 -31.85
C ALA A 43 -8.60 7.32 -32.08
N ASP A 44 -7.72 7.73 -31.17
CA ASP A 44 -6.28 7.45 -31.24
C ASP A 44 -5.96 6.00 -30.88
N MET A 45 -6.86 5.30 -30.18
CA MET A 45 -6.64 3.92 -29.75
C MET A 45 -6.48 2.96 -30.93
N TYR A 46 -7.10 3.25 -32.09
CA TYR A 46 -6.83 2.47 -33.31
C TYR A 46 -5.36 2.56 -33.76
N ARG A 47 -4.74 3.73 -33.63
CA ARG A 47 -3.32 3.92 -33.97
C ARG A 47 -2.43 3.26 -32.92
N VAL A 48 -2.73 3.45 -31.63
CA VAL A 48 -2.01 2.78 -30.53
C VAL A 48 -2.07 1.26 -30.69
N VAL A 49 -3.26 0.70 -30.91
CA VAL A 49 -3.44 -0.74 -31.14
C VAL A 49 -2.63 -1.20 -32.34
N ARG A 50 -2.73 -0.51 -33.49
CA ARG A 50 -2.06 -0.92 -34.73
C ARG A 50 -0.54 -0.86 -34.65
N TYR A 51 0.02 0.20 -34.06
CA TYR A 51 1.46 0.47 -34.12
C TYR A 51 2.22 0.06 -32.86
N VAL A 52 1.53 -0.06 -31.72
CA VAL A 52 2.15 -0.39 -30.43
C VAL A 52 1.79 -1.83 -30.05
N ILE A 53 0.51 -2.08 -29.76
CA ILE A 53 0.06 -3.37 -29.23
C ILE A 53 0.21 -4.49 -30.26
N ALA A 54 -0.19 -4.26 -31.51
CA ALA A 54 -0.09 -5.27 -32.57
C ALA A 54 1.35 -5.48 -33.06
N SER A 55 2.26 -4.52 -32.82
CA SER A 55 3.68 -4.67 -33.19
C SER A 55 4.38 -5.77 -32.37
N ARG A 56 3.86 -6.07 -31.18
CA ARG A 56 4.43 -7.03 -30.21
C ARG A 56 5.87 -6.73 -29.79
N LYS A 57 6.36 -5.52 -30.05
CA LYS A 57 7.69 -5.06 -29.65
C LYS A 57 7.75 -4.61 -28.20
N TYR A 58 6.62 -4.15 -27.67
CA TYR A 58 6.49 -3.61 -26.32
C TYR A 58 5.74 -4.63 -25.45
N ASN A 59 6.28 -4.91 -24.27
CA ASN A 59 5.63 -5.72 -23.23
C ASN A 59 4.90 -4.84 -22.21
N GLU A 60 5.16 -3.53 -22.24
CA GLU A 60 4.57 -2.53 -21.37
C GLU A 60 4.02 -1.37 -22.19
N VAL A 61 2.80 -0.96 -21.87
CA VAL A 61 2.13 0.18 -22.49
C VAL A 61 1.52 1.05 -21.39
N ASP A 62 2.08 2.25 -21.23
CA ASP A 62 1.54 3.27 -20.34
C ASP A 62 0.71 4.30 -21.12
N LEU A 63 -0.61 4.26 -20.91
CA LEU A 63 -1.60 5.18 -21.46
C LEU A 63 -2.18 6.12 -20.39
N SER A 64 -1.47 6.30 -19.27
CA SER A 64 -1.93 7.13 -18.16
C SER A 64 -2.01 8.61 -18.54
N GLY A 65 -2.95 9.34 -17.91
CA GLY A 65 -3.12 10.79 -18.08
C GLY A 65 -3.66 11.18 -19.46
N ASN A 66 -4.52 10.34 -20.05
CA ASN A 66 -5.16 10.60 -21.33
C ASN A 66 -6.69 10.78 -21.14
N LYS A 67 -7.44 10.83 -22.23
CA LYS A 67 -8.91 11.01 -22.24
C LYS A 67 -9.60 9.76 -22.80
N ILE A 68 -9.05 8.58 -22.51
CA ILE A 68 -9.59 7.29 -22.95
C ILE A 68 -10.87 7.01 -22.16
N THR A 69 -11.97 6.80 -22.86
CA THR A 69 -13.26 6.44 -22.26
C THR A 69 -13.51 4.93 -22.36
N GLN A 70 -14.72 4.49 -22.00
CA GLN A 70 -15.20 3.13 -22.25
C GLN A 70 -15.01 2.66 -23.71
N LEU A 71 -15.09 3.55 -24.71
CA LEU A 71 -14.94 3.18 -26.12
C LEU A 71 -13.48 2.85 -26.44
N GLY A 72 -12.54 3.67 -25.97
CA GLY A 72 -11.12 3.38 -26.12
C GLY A 72 -10.71 2.13 -25.34
N ALA A 73 -11.27 1.93 -24.15
CA ALA A 73 -11.08 0.69 -23.37
C ALA A 73 -11.60 -0.56 -24.12
N GLN A 74 -12.73 -0.45 -24.81
CA GLN A 74 -13.24 -1.51 -25.67
C GLN A 74 -12.26 -1.85 -26.81
N ILE A 75 -11.73 -0.84 -27.50
CA ILE A 75 -10.73 -1.03 -28.57
C ILE A 75 -9.47 -1.71 -28.03
N LEU A 76 -9.00 -1.28 -26.85
CA LEU A 76 -7.86 -1.90 -26.18
C LEU A 76 -8.16 -3.35 -25.79
N ALA A 77 -9.33 -3.64 -25.23
CA ALA A 77 -9.77 -4.98 -24.83
C ALA A 77 -9.73 -5.97 -26.00
N GLU A 78 -10.22 -5.58 -27.18
CA GLU A 78 -10.17 -6.40 -28.39
C GLU A 78 -8.73 -6.77 -28.79
N ALA A 79 -7.80 -5.83 -28.64
CA ALA A 79 -6.38 -6.05 -28.91
C ALA A 79 -5.72 -6.95 -27.85
N ILE A 80 -5.97 -6.68 -26.57
CA ILE A 80 -5.41 -7.42 -25.42
C ILE A 80 -5.83 -8.89 -25.46
N ARG A 81 -7.09 -9.17 -25.82
CA ARG A 81 -7.61 -10.55 -25.94
C ARG A 81 -6.74 -11.43 -26.85
N LYS A 82 -6.17 -10.85 -27.91
CA LYS A 82 -5.33 -11.56 -28.91
C LYS A 82 -3.84 -11.38 -28.68
N ASN A 83 -3.43 -10.38 -27.92
CA ASN A 83 -2.04 -10.08 -27.66
C ASN A 83 -1.43 -11.17 -26.74
N LYS A 84 -0.19 -11.57 -27.04
CA LYS A 84 0.55 -12.63 -26.33
C LYS A 84 1.94 -12.18 -25.87
N THR A 85 2.18 -10.88 -25.80
CA THR A 85 3.48 -10.29 -25.42
C THR A 85 3.36 -9.19 -24.37
N LEU A 86 2.22 -8.50 -24.33
CA LEU A 86 1.94 -7.45 -23.37
C LEU A 86 1.72 -8.07 -21.99
N THR A 87 2.52 -7.60 -21.04
CA THR A 87 2.53 -8.00 -19.63
C THR A 87 2.03 -6.87 -18.73
N HIS A 88 2.23 -5.61 -19.13
CA HIS A 88 1.86 -4.42 -18.34
C HIS A 88 0.99 -3.46 -19.16
N LEU A 89 -0.14 -3.06 -18.58
CA LEU A 89 -1.03 -2.05 -19.14
C LEU A 89 -1.43 -1.06 -18.07
N TYR A 90 -1.08 0.21 -18.27
CA TYR A 90 -1.45 1.29 -17.36
C TYR A 90 -2.41 2.25 -18.05
N LEU A 91 -3.52 2.54 -17.36
CA LEU A 91 -4.59 3.41 -17.80
C LEU A 91 -4.91 4.46 -16.72
N VAL A 92 -3.96 4.78 -15.84
CA VAL A 92 -4.21 5.65 -14.68
C VAL A 92 -4.67 7.05 -15.14
N ASN A 93 -5.63 7.67 -14.45
CA ASN A 93 -6.16 8.99 -14.79
C ASN A 93 -6.71 9.06 -16.24
N ASN A 94 -7.71 8.23 -16.53
CA ASN A 94 -8.52 8.24 -17.75
C ASN A 94 -10.01 8.26 -17.34
N ARG A 95 -10.93 7.89 -18.25
CA ARG A 95 -12.39 7.86 -18.00
C ARG A 95 -12.98 6.50 -18.41
N VAL A 96 -12.26 5.42 -18.10
CA VAL A 96 -12.62 4.07 -18.54
C VAL A 96 -14.02 3.68 -18.07
N GLY A 97 -14.37 4.00 -16.82
CA GLY A 97 -15.67 3.69 -16.22
C GLY A 97 -15.96 2.19 -16.12
N ASP A 98 -17.10 1.86 -15.52
CA ASP A 98 -17.52 0.46 -15.30
C ASP A 98 -17.69 -0.34 -16.59
N ILE A 99 -18.24 0.29 -17.63
CA ILE A 99 -18.44 -0.33 -18.95
C ILE A 99 -17.09 -0.62 -19.60
N GLY A 100 -16.14 0.33 -19.57
CA GLY A 100 -14.80 0.08 -20.10
C GLY A 100 -14.07 -1.03 -19.36
N VAL A 101 -14.19 -1.07 -18.02
CA VAL A 101 -13.66 -2.15 -17.19
C VAL A 101 -14.30 -3.50 -17.54
N SER A 102 -15.59 -3.55 -17.84
CA SER A 102 -16.26 -4.79 -18.25
C SER A 102 -15.63 -5.38 -19.52
N HIS A 103 -15.30 -4.53 -20.51
CA HIS A 103 -14.60 -4.97 -21.72
C HIS A 103 -13.19 -5.48 -21.41
N LEU A 104 -12.45 -4.78 -20.55
CA LEU A 104 -11.12 -5.22 -20.12
C LEU A 104 -11.22 -6.56 -19.37
N ALA A 105 -12.20 -6.75 -18.50
CA ALA A 105 -12.44 -8.01 -17.80
C ALA A 105 -12.73 -9.16 -18.78
N ASP A 106 -13.56 -8.95 -19.80
CA ASP A 106 -13.80 -9.94 -20.85
C ASP A 106 -12.53 -10.31 -21.63
N ALA A 107 -11.63 -9.35 -21.83
CA ALA A 107 -10.33 -9.61 -22.47
C ALA A 107 -9.40 -10.41 -21.55
N LEU A 108 -9.34 -10.06 -20.26
CA LEU A 108 -8.52 -10.71 -19.24
C LEU A 108 -8.93 -12.16 -18.98
N GLU A 109 -10.20 -12.52 -19.18
CA GLU A 109 -10.62 -13.91 -19.04
C GLU A 109 -9.89 -14.84 -20.04
N LYS A 110 -9.51 -14.33 -21.22
CA LYS A 110 -8.81 -15.11 -22.27
C LYS A 110 -7.35 -14.74 -22.42
N ASN A 111 -6.94 -13.58 -21.93
CA ASN A 111 -5.56 -13.15 -21.96
C ASN A 111 -4.76 -13.94 -20.91
N THR A 112 -3.58 -14.40 -21.31
CA THR A 112 -2.72 -15.26 -20.48
C THR A 112 -1.32 -14.67 -20.32
N THR A 113 -1.16 -13.36 -20.57
CA THR A 113 0.15 -12.71 -20.57
C THR A 113 0.18 -11.45 -19.73
N LEU A 114 -0.94 -10.75 -19.57
CA LEU A 114 -1.03 -9.56 -18.76
C LEU A 114 -0.91 -9.96 -17.28
N THR A 115 0.15 -9.45 -16.65
CA THR A 115 0.48 -9.66 -15.24
C THR A 115 0.18 -8.42 -14.42
N SER A 116 0.17 -7.23 -15.02
CA SER A 116 -0.04 -5.96 -14.33
C SER A 116 -1.05 -5.07 -15.03
N LEU A 117 -2.08 -4.65 -14.28
CA LEU A 117 -3.10 -3.73 -14.73
C LEU A 117 -3.28 -2.60 -13.71
N LYS A 118 -3.02 -1.37 -14.14
CA LYS A 118 -3.23 -0.16 -13.33
C LYS A 118 -4.38 0.67 -13.89
N LEU A 119 -5.42 0.85 -13.08
CA LEU A 119 -6.71 1.47 -13.43
C LEU A 119 -7.09 2.60 -12.46
N GLY A 120 -6.14 3.17 -11.74
CA GLY A 120 -6.48 4.24 -10.79
C GLY A 120 -7.03 5.51 -11.46
N GLY A 121 -7.96 6.22 -10.82
CA GLY A 121 -8.52 7.47 -11.34
C GLY A 121 -9.29 7.27 -12.65
N ASN A 122 -10.23 6.34 -12.69
CA ASN A 122 -10.95 5.96 -13.91
C ASN A 122 -12.48 5.98 -13.77
N GLU A 123 -13.01 6.59 -12.71
CA GLU A 123 -14.47 6.65 -12.47
C GLU A 123 -15.08 5.23 -12.41
N ILE A 124 -14.34 4.28 -11.82
CA ILE A 124 -14.79 2.90 -11.63
C ILE A 124 -15.59 2.85 -10.32
N GLU A 125 -16.85 2.45 -10.40
CA GLU A 125 -17.77 2.36 -9.28
C GLU A 125 -17.97 0.89 -8.86
N GLN A 126 -19.02 0.60 -8.10
CA GLN A 126 -19.25 -0.72 -7.51
C GLN A 126 -19.38 -1.82 -8.58
N LYS A 127 -20.02 -1.52 -9.72
CA LYS A 127 -20.23 -2.50 -10.80
C LYS A 127 -18.92 -2.85 -11.50
N GLY A 128 -18.02 -1.88 -11.68
CA GLY A 128 -16.67 -2.12 -12.17
C GLY A 128 -15.87 -3.05 -11.25
N GLY A 129 -15.99 -2.87 -9.93
CA GLY A 129 -15.45 -3.79 -8.93
C GLY A 129 -15.94 -5.22 -9.09
N GLU A 130 -17.24 -5.41 -9.31
CA GLU A 130 -17.85 -6.72 -9.58
C GLU A 130 -17.29 -7.38 -10.85
N TYR A 131 -17.15 -6.63 -11.96
CA TYR A 131 -16.56 -7.17 -13.19
C TYR A 131 -15.11 -7.63 -12.99
N LEU A 132 -14.31 -6.84 -12.27
CA LEU A 132 -12.93 -7.21 -11.93
C LEU A 132 -12.86 -8.44 -11.03
N ALA A 133 -13.71 -8.50 -10.00
CA ALA A 133 -13.81 -9.67 -9.13
C ALA A 133 -14.17 -10.94 -9.91
N ASN A 134 -15.15 -10.85 -10.81
CA ASN A 134 -15.59 -11.97 -11.63
C ASN A 134 -14.49 -12.51 -12.54
N VAL A 135 -13.67 -11.63 -13.14
CA VAL A 135 -12.54 -12.10 -13.93
C VAL A 135 -11.39 -12.63 -13.07
N LEU A 136 -11.11 -12.04 -11.90
CA LEU A 136 -10.07 -12.54 -10.98
C LEU A 136 -10.34 -13.98 -10.52
N ARG A 137 -11.61 -14.39 -10.38
CA ARG A 137 -11.98 -15.77 -10.06
C ARG A 137 -11.56 -16.79 -11.13
N LYS A 138 -11.32 -16.34 -12.37
CA LYS A 138 -10.96 -17.18 -13.52
C LYS A 138 -9.53 -16.96 -14.02
N ASN A 139 -9.07 -15.72 -13.97
CA ASN A 139 -7.76 -15.34 -14.47
C ASN A 139 -6.68 -15.79 -13.47
N SER A 140 -5.66 -16.45 -14.01
CA SER A 140 -4.52 -16.98 -13.25
C SER A 140 -3.19 -16.36 -13.66
N THR A 141 -3.21 -15.19 -14.33
CA THR A 141 -2.00 -14.53 -14.82
C THR A 141 -1.77 -13.16 -14.21
N LEU A 142 -2.84 -12.45 -13.82
CA LEU A 142 -2.75 -11.13 -13.24
C LEU A 142 -2.22 -11.22 -11.81
N THR A 143 -1.04 -10.64 -11.59
CA THR A 143 -0.37 -10.57 -10.29
C THR A 143 -0.50 -9.20 -9.65
N THR A 144 -0.76 -8.14 -10.42
CA THR A 144 -0.89 -6.77 -9.92
C THR A 144 -2.16 -6.13 -10.44
N LEU A 145 -3.01 -5.67 -9.50
CA LEU A 145 -4.21 -4.90 -9.80
C LEU A 145 -4.25 -3.64 -8.93
N HIS A 146 -4.13 -2.47 -9.55
CA HIS A 146 -4.12 -1.19 -8.86
C HIS A 146 -5.33 -0.35 -9.26
N LEU A 147 -6.17 -0.01 -8.29
CA LEU A 147 -7.47 0.64 -8.48
C LEU A 147 -7.59 1.97 -7.71
N GLN A 148 -6.47 2.62 -7.39
CA GLN A 148 -6.46 3.83 -6.55
C GLN A 148 -7.40 4.95 -7.07
N SER A 149 -8.03 5.71 -6.18
CA SER A 149 -8.88 6.87 -6.54
C SER A 149 -10.03 6.52 -7.50
N ASN A 150 -10.75 5.46 -7.18
CA ASN A 150 -12.03 5.09 -7.80
C ASN A 150 -13.15 5.15 -6.73
N GLN A 151 -14.36 4.69 -7.03
CA GLN A 151 -15.51 4.70 -6.12
C GLN A 151 -16.08 3.29 -5.92
N LEU A 152 -15.20 2.31 -5.66
CA LEU A 152 -15.63 0.93 -5.45
C LEU A 152 -16.50 0.77 -4.20
N GLU A 153 -16.24 1.57 -3.17
CA GLU A 153 -16.90 1.52 -1.87
C GLU A 153 -16.90 0.09 -1.27
N ASP A 154 -17.74 -0.16 -0.27
CA ASP A 154 -17.89 -1.50 0.30
C ASP A 154 -18.37 -2.55 -0.72
N PRO A 155 -19.39 -2.31 -1.56
CA PRO A 155 -19.89 -3.36 -2.46
C PRO A 155 -18.82 -3.86 -3.45
N GLY A 156 -18.04 -2.95 -4.05
CA GLY A 156 -16.94 -3.34 -4.94
C GLY A 156 -15.80 -4.05 -4.18
N ALA A 157 -15.45 -3.59 -2.98
CA ALA A 157 -14.44 -4.24 -2.14
C ALA A 157 -14.87 -5.63 -1.66
N ILE A 158 -16.17 -5.82 -1.37
CA ILE A 158 -16.74 -7.11 -0.99
C ILE A 158 -16.58 -8.12 -2.13
N GLU A 159 -16.91 -7.72 -3.35
CA GLU A 159 -16.74 -8.59 -4.51
C GLU A 159 -15.28 -8.99 -4.73
N LEU A 160 -14.35 -8.05 -4.60
CA LEU A 160 -12.91 -8.32 -4.67
C LEU A 160 -12.45 -9.26 -3.55
N GLY A 161 -12.88 -9.04 -2.31
CA GLY A 161 -12.57 -9.92 -1.17
C GLY A 161 -13.07 -11.35 -1.39
N ASN A 162 -14.28 -11.51 -1.94
CA ASN A 162 -14.80 -12.81 -2.34
C ASN A 162 -14.02 -13.45 -3.50
N ALA A 163 -13.47 -12.65 -4.42
CA ALA A 163 -12.61 -13.17 -5.47
C ALA A 163 -11.26 -13.67 -4.93
N LEU A 164 -10.69 -13.01 -3.92
CA LEU A 164 -9.44 -13.43 -3.27
C LEU A 164 -9.54 -14.80 -2.56
N LYS A 165 -10.75 -15.24 -2.18
CA LYS A 165 -10.96 -16.60 -1.65
C LYS A 165 -10.66 -17.69 -2.69
N ILE A 166 -10.76 -17.36 -3.98
CA ILE A 166 -10.66 -18.32 -5.10
C ILE A 166 -9.37 -18.08 -5.87
N ASN A 167 -9.08 -16.82 -6.18
CA ASN A 167 -7.86 -16.44 -6.86
C ASN A 167 -6.65 -16.72 -5.96
N ASN A 168 -5.59 -17.29 -6.51
CA ASN A 168 -4.34 -17.52 -5.79
C ASN A 168 -3.13 -17.01 -6.59
N THR A 169 -3.35 -16.01 -7.45
CA THR A 169 -2.31 -15.49 -8.35
C THR A 169 -2.02 -14.01 -8.13
N LEU A 170 -3.01 -13.26 -7.64
CA LEU A 170 -2.83 -11.86 -7.31
C LEU A 170 -1.84 -11.70 -6.15
N ALA A 171 -0.83 -10.88 -6.39
CA ALA A 171 0.31 -10.67 -5.52
C ALA A 171 0.24 -9.26 -4.88
N SER A 172 -0.21 -8.25 -5.64
CA SER A 172 -0.37 -6.86 -5.19
C SER A 172 -1.76 -6.33 -5.54
N LEU A 173 -2.47 -5.83 -4.52
CA LEU A 173 -3.77 -5.18 -4.66
C LEU A 173 -3.75 -3.80 -4.00
N SER A 174 -4.07 -2.76 -4.77
CA SER A 174 -4.21 -1.40 -4.25
C SER A 174 -5.63 -0.88 -4.43
N LEU A 175 -6.25 -0.49 -3.31
CA LEU A 175 -7.58 0.11 -3.19
C LEU A 175 -7.50 1.48 -2.52
N VAL A 176 -6.38 2.20 -2.69
CA VAL A 176 -6.19 3.54 -2.10
C VAL A 176 -7.35 4.45 -2.49
N ASN A 177 -7.92 5.21 -1.55
CA ASN A 177 -8.94 6.21 -1.84
C ASN A 177 -10.13 5.65 -2.66
N ASN A 178 -10.74 4.57 -2.17
CA ASN A 178 -11.91 3.93 -2.82
C ASN A 178 -13.19 3.99 -1.98
N GLY A 179 -13.16 4.64 -0.81
CA GLY A 179 -14.31 4.70 0.08
C GLY A 179 -14.62 3.37 0.77
N VAL A 180 -13.63 2.49 0.92
CA VAL A 180 -13.79 1.21 1.63
C VAL A 180 -14.00 1.48 3.12
N GLU A 181 -15.05 0.91 3.69
CA GLU A 181 -15.41 0.99 5.10
C GLU A 181 -15.21 -0.40 5.77
N ALA A 182 -15.77 -0.60 6.95
CA ALA A 182 -15.53 -1.81 7.73
C ALA A 182 -16.02 -3.10 7.03
N ALA A 183 -17.13 -3.05 6.28
CA ALA A 183 -17.68 -4.25 5.64
C ALA A 183 -16.84 -4.70 4.43
N GLY A 184 -16.33 -3.76 3.63
CA GLY A 184 -15.37 -4.05 2.57
C GLY A 184 -14.06 -4.58 3.14
N ALA A 185 -13.56 -3.99 4.24
CA ALA A 185 -12.38 -4.50 4.95
C ALA A 185 -12.57 -5.94 5.46
N GLN A 186 -13.75 -6.25 5.99
CA GLN A 186 -14.10 -7.60 6.44
C GLN A 186 -13.99 -8.62 5.31
N ALA A 187 -14.61 -8.34 4.16
CA ALA A 187 -14.59 -9.26 3.03
C ALA A 187 -13.17 -9.47 2.48
N LEU A 188 -12.37 -8.40 2.41
CA LEU A 188 -10.95 -8.49 2.04
C LEU A 188 -10.19 -9.36 3.05
N ALA A 189 -10.42 -9.16 4.36
CA ALA A 189 -9.79 -9.97 5.41
C ALA A 189 -10.18 -11.45 5.33
N GLU A 190 -11.43 -11.76 5.00
CA GLU A 190 -11.86 -13.14 4.76
C GLU A 190 -11.15 -13.76 3.55
N GLY A 191 -10.95 -12.99 2.47
CA GLY A 191 -10.14 -13.41 1.33
C GLY A 191 -8.68 -13.69 1.72
N LEU A 192 -8.07 -12.81 2.50
CA LEU A 192 -6.67 -12.95 2.94
C LEU A 192 -6.38 -14.23 3.75
N LYS A 193 -7.37 -14.78 4.46
CA LYS A 193 -7.17 -16.00 5.26
C LYS A 193 -6.79 -17.21 4.40
N GLU A 194 -7.37 -17.30 3.20
CA GLU A 194 -7.18 -18.42 2.27
C GLU A 194 -6.15 -18.10 1.17
N HIS A 195 -5.82 -16.81 0.96
CA HIS A 195 -5.05 -16.37 -0.19
C HIS A 195 -3.55 -16.64 -0.05
N LEU A 196 -2.98 -17.35 -1.03
CA LEU A 196 -1.63 -17.93 -0.93
C LEU A 196 -0.50 -17.07 -1.54
N THR A 197 -0.79 -15.98 -2.24
CA THR A 197 0.22 -15.22 -3.00
C THR A 197 0.26 -13.72 -2.78
N LEU A 198 -0.80 -13.12 -2.24
CA LEU A 198 -0.89 -11.69 -1.96
C LEU A 198 0.17 -11.31 -0.91
N PHE A 199 1.17 -10.57 -1.38
CA PHE A 199 2.27 -10.07 -0.56
C PHE A 199 2.04 -8.60 -0.16
N GLU A 200 1.19 -7.89 -0.90
CA GLU A 200 0.92 -6.46 -0.70
C GLU A 200 -0.58 -6.15 -0.79
N LEU A 201 -1.08 -5.47 0.24
CA LEU A 201 -2.42 -4.91 0.28
C LEU A 201 -2.35 -3.44 0.69
N ASP A 202 -2.76 -2.55 -0.22
CA ASP A 202 -2.80 -1.12 0.01
C ASP A 202 -4.23 -0.61 0.16
N LEU A 203 -4.57 -0.16 1.37
CA LEU A 203 -5.87 0.39 1.75
C LEU A 203 -5.76 1.84 2.20
N TRP A 204 -4.71 2.56 1.81
CA TRP A 204 -4.50 3.95 2.24
C TRP A 204 -5.69 4.87 1.90
N ASN A 205 -5.98 5.83 2.79
CA ASN A 205 -7.02 6.85 2.59
C ASN A 205 -8.42 6.26 2.32
N ASN A 206 -8.84 5.31 3.14
CA ASN A 206 -10.20 4.78 3.18
C ASN A 206 -10.85 5.13 4.53
N LYS A 207 -11.91 4.42 4.92
CA LYS A 207 -12.67 4.65 6.17
C LYS A 207 -12.80 3.34 6.96
N ILE A 208 -11.74 2.54 6.97
CA ILE A 208 -11.72 1.18 7.54
C ILE A 208 -12.13 1.18 9.02
N GLY A 209 -11.71 2.18 9.80
CA GLY A 209 -12.03 2.30 11.22
C GLY A 209 -11.50 1.15 12.08
N ASP A 210 -11.91 1.11 13.34
CA ASP A 210 -11.47 0.08 14.28
C ASP A 210 -12.03 -1.31 13.96
N ASP A 211 -13.30 -1.38 13.55
CA ASP A 211 -13.96 -2.65 13.19
C ASP A 211 -13.30 -3.30 11.96
N GLY A 212 -13.00 -2.52 10.93
CA GLY A 212 -12.27 -3.03 9.76
C GLY A 212 -10.83 -3.47 10.13
N ALA A 213 -10.16 -2.74 11.02
CA ALA A 213 -8.83 -3.11 11.53
C ALA A 213 -8.87 -4.43 12.33
N MET A 214 -9.94 -4.65 13.13
CA MET A 214 -10.18 -5.91 13.83
C MET A 214 -10.28 -7.10 12.87
N HIS A 215 -11.02 -6.95 11.77
CA HIS A 215 -11.14 -8.01 10.78
C HIS A 215 -9.81 -8.33 10.09
N LEU A 216 -9.07 -7.29 9.67
CA LEU A 216 -7.74 -7.45 9.09
C LEU A 216 -6.77 -8.11 10.08
N ALA A 217 -6.76 -7.68 11.34
CA ALA A 217 -5.97 -8.30 12.41
C ALA A 217 -6.29 -9.79 12.57
N THR A 218 -7.58 -10.14 12.55
CA THR A 218 -8.02 -11.54 12.64
C THR A 218 -7.47 -12.37 11.48
N ALA A 219 -7.43 -11.83 10.27
CA ALA A 219 -6.83 -12.51 9.12
C ALA A 219 -5.31 -12.63 9.23
N LEU A 220 -4.63 -11.60 9.74
CA LEU A 220 -3.18 -11.62 9.93
C LEU A 220 -2.72 -12.75 10.87
N LYS A 221 -3.51 -13.13 11.88
CA LYS A 221 -3.14 -14.24 12.78
C LYS A 221 -2.84 -15.54 12.04
N SER A 222 -3.55 -15.85 10.95
CA SER A 222 -3.35 -17.06 10.13
C SER A 222 -2.66 -16.82 8.80
N ASN A 223 -2.72 -15.61 8.24
CA ASN A 223 -2.06 -15.30 6.96
C ASN A 223 -0.53 -15.38 7.09
N ARG A 224 0.13 -16.01 6.12
CA ARG A 224 1.58 -16.20 6.09
C ARG A 224 2.27 -15.57 4.87
N THR A 225 1.53 -14.87 4.03
CA THR A 225 1.96 -14.41 2.71
C THR A 225 2.10 -12.89 2.66
N LEU A 226 1.19 -12.16 3.32
CA LEU A 226 1.19 -10.71 3.33
C LEU A 226 2.46 -10.19 4.02
N ARG A 227 3.18 -9.29 3.34
CA ARG A 227 4.41 -8.64 3.79
C ARG A 227 4.21 -7.15 4.02
N TYR A 228 3.39 -6.52 3.18
CA TYR A 228 3.13 -5.08 3.20
C TYR A 228 1.65 -4.81 3.40
N LEU A 229 1.32 -4.06 4.45
CA LEU A 229 -0.04 -3.64 4.74
C LEU A 229 -0.08 -2.13 4.96
N TYR A 230 -0.77 -1.43 4.06
CA TYR A 230 -0.92 0.02 4.12
C TYR A 230 -2.30 0.40 4.64
N LEU A 231 -2.33 0.98 5.83
CA LEU A 231 -3.55 1.38 6.55
C LEU A 231 -3.53 2.85 6.96
N GLY A 232 -2.72 3.68 6.32
CA GLY A 232 -2.69 5.10 6.68
C GLY A 232 -3.95 5.86 6.26
N LYS A 233 -4.30 6.90 7.02
CA LYS A 233 -5.49 7.74 6.81
C LYS A 233 -6.80 6.91 6.75
N ASN A 234 -7.00 6.01 7.72
CA ASN A 234 -8.16 5.11 7.79
C ASN A 234 -9.04 5.30 9.02
N GLN A 235 -8.78 6.35 9.81
CA GLN A 235 -9.51 6.65 11.04
C GLN A 235 -9.40 5.57 12.12
N ILE A 236 -8.36 4.74 12.06
CA ILE A 236 -8.08 3.69 13.05
C ILE A 236 -7.64 4.36 14.36
N GLY A 237 -8.33 4.05 15.45
CA GLY A 237 -8.02 4.48 16.81
C GLY A 237 -7.26 3.41 17.59
N ASP A 238 -7.22 3.59 18.90
CA ASP A 238 -6.46 2.71 19.79
C ASP A 238 -7.02 1.27 19.84
N ASN A 239 -8.34 1.09 19.74
CA ASN A 239 -8.96 -0.24 19.72
C ASN A 239 -8.57 -1.02 18.46
N GLY A 240 -8.59 -0.39 17.28
CA GLY A 240 -8.15 -1.03 16.05
C GLY A 240 -6.66 -1.40 16.09
N VAL A 241 -5.84 -0.55 16.71
CA VAL A 241 -4.42 -0.84 16.94
C VAL A 241 -4.21 -1.96 17.94
N GLU A 242 -5.01 -2.06 19.00
CA GLU A 242 -4.96 -3.18 19.94
C GLU A 242 -5.13 -4.51 19.21
N TYR A 243 -6.14 -4.64 18.34
CA TYR A 243 -6.32 -5.86 17.54
C TYR A 243 -5.12 -6.15 16.64
N LEU A 244 -4.61 -5.14 15.93
CA LEU A 244 -3.42 -5.29 15.09
C LEU A 244 -2.19 -5.70 15.90
N ALA A 245 -1.99 -5.13 17.08
CA ALA A 245 -0.91 -5.44 18.00
C ALA A 245 -0.98 -6.89 18.49
N GLU A 246 -2.17 -7.37 18.88
CA GLU A 246 -2.35 -8.79 19.24
C GLU A 246 -2.08 -9.71 18.06
N ALA A 247 -2.47 -9.34 16.84
CA ALA A 247 -2.16 -10.12 15.66
C ALA A 247 -0.65 -10.16 15.35
N LEU A 248 0.06 -9.05 15.57
CA LEU A 248 1.52 -8.99 15.37
C LEU A 248 2.28 -9.94 16.28
N LYS A 249 1.81 -10.20 17.51
CA LYS A 249 2.46 -11.17 18.41
C LYS A 249 2.48 -12.59 17.86
N GLU A 250 1.48 -12.94 17.05
CA GLU A 250 1.32 -14.28 16.46
C GLU A 250 1.78 -14.35 14.99
N ASN A 251 1.75 -13.23 14.27
CA ASN A 251 2.06 -13.18 12.86
C ASN A 251 3.56 -13.24 12.58
N THR A 252 3.97 -14.20 11.75
CA THR A 252 5.37 -14.46 11.38
C THR A 252 5.70 -14.05 9.94
N ALA A 253 4.91 -13.14 9.37
CA ALA A 253 4.89 -12.86 7.95
C ALA A 253 5.04 -11.37 7.64
N LEU A 254 4.23 -10.52 8.27
CA LEU A 254 4.16 -9.09 8.01
C LEU A 254 5.47 -8.42 8.41
N THR A 255 6.10 -7.76 7.46
CA THR A 255 7.38 -7.07 7.65
C THR A 255 7.22 -5.56 7.64
N HIS A 256 6.15 -5.05 7.02
CA HIS A 256 5.90 -3.62 6.87
C HIS A 256 4.46 -3.28 7.22
N LEU A 257 4.29 -2.41 8.22
CA LEU A 257 2.99 -1.91 8.66
C LEU A 257 2.96 -0.39 8.60
N TYR A 258 2.05 0.16 7.79
CA TYR A 258 1.87 1.59 7.65
C TYR A 258 0.56 2.05 8.29
N LEU A 259 0.67 2.82 9.37
CA LEU A 259 -0.44 3.32 10.18
C LEU A 259 -0.43 4.86 10.27
N ARG A 260 0.22 5.53 9.32
CA ARG A 260 0.33 7.00 9.28
C ARG A 260 -1.04 7.69 9.25
N LYS A 261 -1.16 8.87 9.85
CA LYS A 261 -2.36 9.73 9.80
C LYS A 261 -3.64 9.02 10.27
N ASN A 262 -3.54 8.23 11.32
CA ASN A 262 -4.67 7.63 12.00
C ASN A 262 -4.98 8.39 13.32
N LYS A 263 -5.80 7.82 14.18
CA LYS A 263 -6.21 8.39 15.46
C LYS A 263 -5.48 7.73 16.64
N ILE A 264 -4.25 7.27 16.43
CA ILE A 264 -3.48 6.51 17.42
C ILE A 264 -2.96 7.46 18.50
N THR A 265 -3.22 7.13 19.76
CA THR A 265 -2.79 7.90 20.94
C THR A 265 -1.73 7.14 21.74
N VAL A 266 -1.51 7.56 22.99
CA VAL A 266 -0.68 6.83 23.96
C VAL A 266 -1.13 5.37 24.14
N ILE A 267 -2.44 5.10 24.09
CA ILE A 267 -2.99 3.75 24.35
C ILE A 267 -2.59 2.80 23.21
N GLY A 268 -2.86 3.17 21.96
CA GLY A 268 -2.47 2.36 20.81
C GLY A 268 -0.96 2.20 20.68
N ALA A 269 -0.18 3.25 20.98
CA ALA A 269 1.27 3.16 21.02
C ALA A 269 1.79 2.19 22.09
N LYS A 270 1.11 2.11 23.25
CA LYS A 270 1.40 1.11 24.26
C LYS A 270 1.18 -0.31 23.75
N HIS A 271 0.03 -0.58 23.12
CA HIS A 271 -0.23 -1.90 22.53
C HIS A 271 0.83 -2.29 21.49
N LEU A 272 1.23 -1.37 20.61
CA LEU A 272 2.32 -1.61 19.66
C LEU A 272 3.66 -1.85 20.36
N GLY A 273 3.99 -1.09 21.42
CA GLY A 273 5.18 -1.32 22.23
C GLY A 273 5.21 -2.72 22.86
N ASP A 274 4.07 -3.19 23.38
CA ASP A 274 3.92 -4.53 23.95
C ASP A 274 4.03 -5.64 22.89
N ALA A 275 3.50 -5.40 21.68
CA ALA A 275 3.65 -6.33 20.56
C ALA A 275 5.09 -6.42 20.05
N LEU A 276 5.80 -5.30 19.96
CA LEU A 276 7.21 -5.26 19.54
C LEU A 276 8.14 -6.05 20.48
N GLN A 277 7.78 -6.23 21.76
CA GLN A 277 8.57 -7.07 22.66
C GLN A 277 8.59 -8.56 22.27
N GLN A 278 7.58 -9.01 21.52
CA GLN A 278 7.36 -10.43 21.18
C GLN A 278 7.46 -10.69 19.68
N ASN A 279 7.17 -9.69 18.84
CA ASN A 279 7.19 -9.85 17.40
C ASN A 279 8.63 -9.87 16.87
N GLU A 280 8.94 -10.91 16.10
CA GLU A 280 10.28 -11.16 15.54
C GLU A 280 10.35 -10.91 14.02
N MET A 281 9.32 -10.32 13.41
CA MET A 281 9.23 -10.24 11.94
C MET A 281 8.96 -8.85 11.37
N LEU A 282 8.30 -7.97 12.12
CA LEU A 282 8.05 -6.61 11.68
C LEU A 282 9.38 -5.87 11.61
N ALA A 283 9.76 -5.49 10.39
CA ALA A 283 10.99 -4.79 10.08
C ALA A 283 10.75 -3.27 10.02
N GLN A 284 9.56 -2.83 9.61
CA GLN A 284 9.24 -1.41 9.43
C GLN A 284 7.87 -1.04 9.97
N LEU A 285 7.83 -0.01 10.80
CA LEU A 285 6.62 0.52 11.42
C LEU A 285 6.52 2.02 11.17
N TYR A 286 5.46 2.43 10.48
CA TYR A 286 5.23 3.82 10.10
C TYR A 286 4.00 4.41 10.81
N LEU A 287 4.24 5.39 11.68
CA LEU A 287 3.25 6.02 12.57
C LEU A 287 3.19 7.54 12.40
N PHE A 288 3.74 8.10 11.33
CA PHE A 288 3.73 9.53 11.04
C PHE A 288 2.33 10.16 11.19
N GLY A 289 2.21 11.31 11.85
CA GLY A 289 0.96 12.08 11.85
C GLY A 289 -0.14 11.48 12.73
N ASN A 290 0.23 10.82 13.83
CA ASN A 290 -0.69 10.36 14.87
C ASN A 290 -0.60 11.28 16.12
N GLN A 291 -1.14 10.84 17.25
CA GLN A 291 -1.22 11.60 18.50
C GLN A 291 -0.52 10.86 19.65
N ILE A 292 0.59 10.20 19.36
CA ILE A 292 1.30 9.28 20.26
C ILE A 292 1.82 9.99 21.53
N GLY A 293 2.41 11.19 21.39
CA GLY A 293 2.98 11.95 22.49
C GLY A 293 4.18 11.28 23.16
N ASP A 294 4.78 11.97 24.13
CA ASP A 294 5.98 11.49 24.82
C ASP A 294 5.77 10.17 25.57
N GLU A 295 4.61 9.97 26.17
CA GLU A 295 4.29 8.74 26.91
C GLU A 295 4.10 7.55 25.97
N GLY A 296 3.42 7.74 24.83
CA GLY A 296 3.24 6.67 23.86
C GLY A 296 4.56 6.23 23.25
N VAL A 297 5.45 7.18 22.94
CA VAL A 297 6.77 6.84 22.39
C VAL A 297 7.70 6.23 23.44
N GLN A 298 7.50 6.52 24.74
CA GLN A 298 8.18 5.80 25.82
C GLN A 298 7.82 4.31 25.81
N HIS A 299 6.55 3.96 25.61
CA HIS A 299 6.14 2.55 25.50
C HIS A 299 6.73 1.88 24.26
N LEU A 300 6.73 2.56 23.11
CA LEU A 300 7.43 2.05 21.91
C LEU A 300 8.92 1.82 22.19
N ALA A 301 9.60 2.77 22.82
CA ALA A 301 11.01 2.65 23.19
C ALA A 301 11.27 1.47 24.15
N MET A 302 10.38 1.22 25.11
CA MET A 302 10.48 0.03 25.99
C MET A 302 10.38 -1.27 25.20
N GLY A 303 9.48 -1.33 24.21
CA GLY A 303 9.37 -2.46 23.29
C GLY A 303 10.64 -2.67 22.47
N LEU A 304 11.16 -1.59 21.91
CA LEU A 304 12.35 -1.59 21.04
C LEU A 304 13.64 -1.97 21.75
N LYS A 305 13.74 -1.77 23.07
CA LYS A 305 14.90 -2.25 23.84
C LYS A 305 15.02 -3.77 23.86
N LYS A 306 13.93 -4.50 23.62
CA LYS A 306 13.92 -5.98 23.51
C LYS A 306 13.85 -6.46 22.07
N ASN A 307 13.30 -5.63 21.18
CA ASN A 307 13.13 -5.99 19.78
C ASN A 307 14.45 -5.92 19.00
N GLN A 308 14.78 -7.00 18.28
CA GLN A 308 16.01 -7.12 17.48
C GLN A 308 15.72 -7.21 15.97
N HIS A 309 14.54 -6.78 15.52
CA HIS A 309 14.07 -6.97 14.15
C HIS A 309 13.58 -5.68 13.47
N LEU A 310 13.04 -4.72 14.23
CA LEU A 310 12.53 -3.47 13.69
C LEU A 310 13.71 -2.56 13.31
N VAL A 311 13.93 -2.41 12.01
CA VAL A 311 15.02 -1.63 11.42
C VAL A 311 14.59 -0.22 11.00
N VAL A 312 13.29 0.03 10.84
CA VAL A 312 12.72 1.35 10.53
C VAL A 312 11.56 1.69 11.46
N LEU A 313 11.65 2.86 12.10
CA LEU A 313 10.57 3.47 12.87
C LEU A 313 10.34 4.90 12.38
N ASP A 314 9.12 5.22 11.99
CA ASP A 314 8.68 6.58 11.69
C ASP A 314 7.62 7.03 12.69
N VAL A 315 7.98 7.97 13.54
CA VAL A 315 7.11 8.64 14.51
C VAL A 315 7.13 10.16 14.30
N GLY A 316 7.36 10.62 13.07
CA GLY A 316 7.29 12.04 12.74
C GLY A 316 5.88 12.62 12.97
N CYS A 317 5.77 13.92 13.26
CA CYS A 317 4.50 14.59 13.56
C CYS A 317 3.64 13.81 14.59
N ASN A 318 4.16 13.57 15.79
CA ASN A 318 3.46 12.83 16.84
C ASN A 318 3.37 13.59 18.17
N LYS A 319 3.58 14.91 18.14
CA LYS A 319 3.60 15.78 19.33
C LYS A 319 4.66 15.32 20.35
N LEU A 320 5.82 14.88 19.87
CA LEU A 320 6.94 14.50 20.73
C LEU A 320 7.74 15.73 21.14
N ASN A 321 8.24 15.71 22.37
CA ASN A 321 9.09 16.72 22.98
C ASN A 321 10.40 16.07 23.43
N ASP A 322 11.24 16.83 24.14
CA ASP A 322 12.54 16.33 24.62
C ASP A 322 12.48 15.08 25.51
N LYS A 323 11.37 14.87 26.22
CA LYS A 323 11.19 13.66 27.04
C LYS A 323 11.05 12.43 26.15
N GLY A 324 10.15 12.46 25.17
CA GLY A 324 9.94 11.34 24.24
C GLY A 324 11.16 11.08 23.36
N ILE A 325 11.79 12.14 22.83
CA ILE A 325 13.02 12.00 22.05
C ILE A 325 14.16 11.42 22.90
N GLY A 326 14.29 11.84 24.16
CA GLY A 326 15.26 11.24 25.09
C GLY A 326 15.06 9.74 25.26
N SER A 327 13.82 9.27 25.33
CA SER A 327 13.50 7.84 25.40
C SER A 327 13.88 7.08 24.13
N LEU A 328 13.61 7.66 22.96
CA LEU A 328 14.05 7.09 21.67
C LEU A 328 15.58 7.02 21.56
N ILE A 329 16.30 8.04 21.99
CA ILE A 329 17.78 8.01 21.99
C ILE A 329 18.29 6.88 22.90
N SER A 330 17.63 6.63 24.04
CA SER A 330 18.07 5.59 24.99
C SER A 330 17.96 4.16 24.48
N ILE A 331 17.25 3.90 23.36
CA ILE A 331 17.19 2.55 22.80
C ILE A 331 18.55 2.11 22.24
N PHE A 332 19.37 3.07 21.78
CA PHE A 332 20.69 2.79 21.21
C PHE A 332 21.74 2.47 22.29
N GLU A 333 21.45 2.74 23.56
CA GLU A 333 22.26 2.24 24.68
C GLU A 333 22.10 0.71 24.89
N ASN A 334 21.14 0.09 24.21
CA ASN A 334 20.82 -1.35 24.30
C ASN A 334 21.02 -2.06 22.95
N ASP A 335 22.03 -1.64 22.17
CA ASP A 335 22.41 -2.26 20.89
C ASP A 335 21.24 -2.42 19.89
N SER A 336 20.35 -1.43 19.84
CA SER A 336 19.20 -1.46 18.92
C SER A 336 19.63 -1.66 17.47
N VAL A 337 18.94 -2.55 16.75
CA VAL A 337 19.13 -2.79 15.31
C VAL A 337 18.54 -1.70 14.42
N LEU A 338 17.90 -0.69 15.00
CA LEU A 338 17.24 0.37 14.26
C LEU A 338 18.26 1.09 13.37
N SER A 339 18.04 1.03 12.05
CA SER A 339 18.89 1.67 11.05
C SER A 339 18.29 2.98 10.54
N THR A 340 16.99 3.17 10.72
CA THR A 340 16.29 4.39 10.34
C THR A 340 15.31 4.82 11.43
N LEU A 341 15.47 6.04 11.91
CA LEU A 341 14.57 6.68 12.86
C LEU A 341 14.07 8.01 12.28
N ASP A 342 12.79 8.09 11.96
CA ASP A 342 12.15 9.33 11.50
C ASP A 342 11.35 9.96 12.63
N ILE A 343 11.81 11.12 13.08
CA ILE A 343 11.23 11.93 14.17
C ILE A 343 10.90 13.34 13.69
N GLN A 344 10.86 13.58 12.36
CA GLN A 344 10.63 14.90 11.78
C GLN A 344 9.32 15.51 12.27
N PHE A 345 9.27 16.85 12.28
CA PHE A 345 8.07 17.60 12.67
C PHE A 345 7.62 17.34 14.12
N ASN A 346 8.56 17.01 15.00
CA ASN A 346 8.38 17.02 16.46
C ASN A 346 9.15 18.21 17.08
N GLN A 347 8.99 18.44 18.39
CA GLN A 347 9.66 19.52 19.10
C GLN A 347 10.93 18.99 19.78
N ILE A 348 12.10 19.31 19.22
CA ILE A 348 13.38 18.77 19.69
C ILE A 348 14.26 19.93 20.15
N GLY A 349 14.57 19.97 21.43
CA GLY A 349 15.47 20.95 22.02
C GLY A 349 16.93 20.69 21.68
N GLU A 350 17.75 21.74 21.76
CA GLU A 350 19.16 21.74 21.35
C GLU A 350 19.97 20.63 22.00
N LYS A 351 19.68 20.30 23.27
CA LYS A 351 20.36 19.22 23.99
C LYS A 351 20.18 17.86 23.32
N ASN A 352 18.95 17.54 22.91
CA ASN A 352 18.68 16.27 22.23
C ASN A 352 19.17 16.30 20.78
N GLN A 353 19.11 17.44 20.08
CA GLN A 353 19.74 17.58 18.77
C GLN A 353 21.24 17.26 18.83
N ALA A 354 21.96 17.80 19.82
CA ALA A 354 23.38 17.51 20.02
C ALA A 354 23.64 16.01 20.30
N LYS A 355 22.74 15.35 21.06
CA LYS A 355 22.82 13.89 21.29
C LYS A 355 22.59 13.10 20.01
N LEU A 356 21.60 13.48 19.19
CA LEU A 356 21.30 12.82 17.92
C LEU A 356 22.47 12.94 16.93
N ILE A 357 23.12 14.11 16.86
CA ILE A 357 24.34 14.31 16.05
C ILE A 357 25.45 13.36 16.49
N ARG A 358 25.71 13.28 17.81
CA ARG A 358 26.70 12.32 18.35
C ARG A 358 26.32 10.88 18.02
N LEU A 359 25.04 10.54 18.14
CA LEU A 359 24.56 9.19 17.85
C LEU A 359 24.86 8.77 16.41
N ILE A 360 24.58 9.63 15.41
CA ILE A 360 24.93 9.36 14.01
C ILE A 360 26.45 9.19 13.83
N GLN A 361 27.28 9.97 14.54
CA GLN A 361 28.74 9.86 14.46
C GLN A 361 29.25 8.50 14.97
N PHE A 362 28.63 7.93 16.00
CA PHE A 362 29.02 6.63 16.56
C PHE A 362 28.36 5.44 15.85
N HIS A 363 27.24 5.64 15.15
CA HIS A 363 26.51 4.61 14.42
C HIS A 363 26.40 4.98 12.93
N PRO A 364 27.43 4.72 12.11
CA PRO A 364 27.50 5.22 10.73
C PRO A 364 26.41 4.70 9.79
N ASN A 365 25.75 3.59 10.14
CA ASN A 365 24.63 3.04 9.38
C ASN A 365 23.26 3.57 9.83
N LEU A 366 23.20 4.32 10.94
CA LEU A 366 21.98 4.91 11.46
C LEU A 366 21.64 6.20 10.72
N LYS A 367 20.46 6.21 10.09
CA LYS A 367 19.85 7.39 9.48
C LYS A 367 18.79 7.94 10.42
N ILE A 368 18.91 9.20 10.79
CA ILE A 368 17.86 9.86 11.57
C ILE A 368 17.40 11.11 10.83
N TYR A 369 16.09 11.26 10.70
CA TYR A 369 15.44 12.42 10.10
C TYR A 369 14.72 13.18 11.22
N TRP A 370 15.07 14.44 11.47
CA TRP A 370 14.50 15.21 12.58
C TRP A 370 14.20 16.68 12.25
#